data_AF-A0A523NC79-F1
#
_entry.id   AF-A0A523NC79-F1
#
_cell.length_a   1.000
_cell.length_b   1.000
_cell.length_c   1.000
_cell.angle_alpha   90.00
_cell.angle_beta   90.00
_cell.angle_gamma   90.00
#
_symmetry.space_group_name_H-M   'P 1'
#
loop_
_entity.id
_entity.type
_entity.pdbx_description
1 polymer ?
#
loop_
_entity_poly.entity_id
_entity_poly.type
_entity_poly.pdbx_seq_one_letter_code
_entity_poly.pdbx_strand_id
1 'polypeptide(L)'
;MVDTDGRPWATLFGSNMIATVDPNTMILRQIETPNTDSRIRRIVVTSDGAVWYVDYQQGALGRYDPTTGDVSEWPAPSAAGSRPYGMAVDDRDRVWFVETGPSPNLFVGFDTVSETFVAQSAIPSGGGSVRHMVYHQATQSVWFGTDSNMLGRASLP
;
A
#
# COMPACT_ATOMS: atom_id res chain seq x y z
N MET A 1 3.33 9.04 -4.11
CA MET A 1 4.70 8.49 -3.94
C MET A 1 5.55 8.95 -5.10
N VAL A 2 6.86 8.92 -4.96
CA VAL A 2 7.81 9.20 -6.05
C VAL A 2 8.72 7.98 -6.13
N ASP A 3 8.92 7.44 -7.32
CA ASP A 3 9.83 6.31 -7.52
C ASP A 3 11.31 6.75 -7.54
N THR A 4 12.22 5.79 -7.72
CA THR A 4 13.67 6.03 -7.75
C THR A 4 14.13 6.90 -8.91
N ASP A 5 13.33 6.99 -9.98
CA ASP A 5 13.61 7.82 -11.16
C ASP A 5 12.99 9.23 -11.05
N GLY A 6 12.40 9.56 -9.90
CA GLY A 6 11.79 10.86 -9.66
C GLY A 6 10.39 10.99 -10.28
N ARG A 7 9.80 9.91 -10.79
CA ARG A 7 8.47 9.93 -11.39
C ARG A 7 7.40 9.78 -10.29
N PRO A 8 6.45 10.73 -10.19
CA PRO A 8 5.38 10.67 -9.21
C PRO A 8 4.32 9.65 -9.59
N TRP A 9 3.77 9.00 -8.56
CA TRP A 9 2.66 8.06 -8.62
C TRP A 9 1.58 8.44 -7.62
N ALA A 10 0.33 8.39 -8.07
CA ALA A 10 -0.85 8.76 -7.29
C ALA A 10 -2.00 7.78 -7.52
N THR A 11 -2.85 7.62 -6.51
CA THR A 11 -4.13 6.93 -6.63
C THR A 11 -5.23 7.93 -6.94
N LEU A 12 -6.15 7.60 -7.83
CA LEU A 12 -7.34 8.40 -8.07
C LEU A 12 -8.49 7.85 -7.22
N PHE A 13 -8.49 8.21 -5.92
CA PHE A 13 -9.47 7.65 -4.98
C PHE A 13 -10.91 7.98 -5.41
N GLY A 14 -11.75 6.95 -5.50
CA GLY A 14 -13.09 7.04 -6.08
C GLY A 14 -13.18 6.45 -7.49
N SER A 15 -12.06 6.03 -8.08
CA SER A 15 -12.01 5.21 -9.29
C SER A 15 -11.09 3.98 -9.11
N ASN A 16 -11.06 3.16 -10.16
CA ASN A 16 -10.15 2.03 -10.36
C ASN A 16 -8.81 2.44 -10.99
N MET A 17 -8.36 3.69 -10.79
CA MET A 17 -7.18 4.20 -11.49
C MET A 17 -6.04 4.59 -10.58
N ILE A 18 -4.83 4.36 -11.10
CA ILE A 18 -3.60 5.04 -10.67
C ILE A 18 -3.17 6.03 -11.75
N ALA A 19 -2.34 6.99 -11.37
CA ALA A 19 -1.84 8.01 -12.26
C ALA A 19 -0.35 8.26 -12.04
N THR A 20 0.33 8.60 -13.13
CA THR A 20 1.71 9.08 -13.10
C THR A 20 1.87 10.28 -14.01
N VAL A 21 2.87 11.11 -13.73
CA VAL A 21 3.24 12.25 -14.58
C VAL A 21 4.68 12.04 -15.02
N ASP A 22 4.95 12.20 -16.29
CA ASP A 22 6.33 12.23 -16.77
C ASP A 22 7.04 13.49 -16.22
N PRO A 23 8.13 13.35 -15.44
CA PRO A 23 8.72 14.49 -14.74
C PRO A 23 9.40 15.51 -15.67
N ASN A 24 9.70 15.14 -16.91
CA ASN A 24 10.35 16.02 -17.88
C ASN A 24 9.34 16.75 -18.77
N THR A 25 8.29 16.05 -19.19
CA THR A 25 7.30 16.55 -20.16
C THR A 25 6.01 17.03 -19.51
N MET A 26 5.80 16.72 -18.22
CA MET A 26 4.57 16.98 -17.47
C MET A 26 3.32 16.30 -18.05
N ILE A 27 3.49 15.29 -18.91
CA ILE A 27 2.38 14.52 -19.48
C ILE A 27 1.82 13.58 -18.41
N LEU A 28 0.52 13.73 -18.14
CA LEU A 28 -0.25 12.84 -17.27
C LEU A 28 -0.61 11.54 -18.01
N ARG A 29 -0.41 10.41 -17.34
CA ARG A 29 -0.93 9.10 -17.74
C ARG A 29 -1.82 8.54 -16.64
N GLN A 30 -3.04 8.18 -17.01
CA GLN A 30 -3.98 7.44 -16.15
C GLN A 30 -3.98 5.98 -16.56
N ILE A 31 -4.03 5.08 -15.58
CA ILE A 31 -3.93 3.64 -15.77
C ILE A 31 -5.12 3.03 -15.05
N GLU A 32 -5.99 2.36 -15.78
CA GLU A 32 -7.12 1.62 -15.24
C GLU A 32 -6.66 0.24 -14.77
N THR A 33 -7.07 -0.16 -13.57
CA THR A 33 -6.95 -1.54 -13.11
C THR A 33 -8.16 -2.36 -13.58
N PRO A 34 -8.05 -3.69 -13.72
CA PRO A 34 -9.09 -4.52 -14.33
C PRO A 34 -10.46 -4.48 -13.63
N ASN A 35 -10.49 -4.21 -12.33
CA ASN A 35 -11.72 -4.21 -11.55
C ASN A 35 -12.33 -2.80 -11.50
N THR A 36 -13.43 -2.59 -12.23
CA THR A 36 -14.12 -1.29 -12.32
C THR A 36 -14.78 -0.85 -11.01
N ASP A 37 -15.03 -1.78 -10.09
CA ASP A 37 -15.61 -1.50 -8.78
C ASP A 37 -14.53 -1.18 -7.72
N SER A 38 -13.27 -1.09 -8.13
CA SER A 38 -12.15 -0.73 -7.27
C SER A 38 -12.22 0.70 -6.75
N ARG A 39 -11.68 0.91 -5.54
CA ARG A 39 -11.44 2.24 -4.97
C ARG A 39 -10.03 2.32 -4.42
N ILE A 40 -9.08 2.55 -5.31
CA ILE A 40 -7.64 2.55 -4.98
C ILE A 40 -7.32 3.71 -4.03
N ARG A 41 -6.69 3.43 -2.88
CA ARG A 41 -6.60 4.38 -1.75
C ARG A 41 -5.20 4.83 -1.36
N ARG A 42 -4.22 3.93 -1.42
CA ARG A 42 -2.80 4.21 -1.14
C ARG A 42 -1.93 3.47 -2.13
N ILE A 43 -0.70 3.96 -2.24
CA ILE A 43 0.30 3.47 -3.18
C ILE A 43 1.69 3.59 -2.57
N VAL A 44 2.56 2.65 -2.91
CA VAL A 44 3.99 2.60 -2.61
C VAL A 44 4.72 2.05 -3.83
N VAL A 45 6.04 2.21 -3.87
CA VAL A 45 6.88 1.72 -4.97
C VAL A 45 8.01 0.92 -4.35
N THR A 46 8.24 -0.29 -4.88
CA THR A 46 9.37 -1.15 -4.50
C THR A 46 10.62 -0.79 -5.32
N SER A 47 11.79 -1.25 -4.90
CA SER A 47 13.08 -0.88 -5.51
C SER A 47 13.23 -1.35 -6.97
N ASP A 48 12.44 -2.35 -7.39
CA ASP A 48 12.31 -2.81 -8.77
C ASP A 48 11.46 -1.87 -9.66
N GLY A 49 10.90 -0.79 -9.10
CA GLY A 49 10.03 0.15 -9.79
C GLY A 49 8.57 -0.31 -9.88
N ALA A 50 8.21 -1.46 -9.32
CA ALA A 50 6.83 -1.92 -9.30
C ALA A 50 5.96 -1.05 -8.38
N VAL A 51 4.76 -0.75 -8.85
CA VAL A 51 3.84 0.15 -8.17
C VAL A 51 2.81 -0.69 -7.44
N TRP A 52 2.82 -0.61 -6.11
CA TRP A 52 1.92 -1.38 -5.25
C TRP A 52 0.83 -0.49 -4.70
N TYR A 53 -0.40 -0.95 -4.74
CA TYR A 53 -1.55 -0.20 -4.24
C TYR A 53 -2.47 -1.07 -3.40
N VAL A 54 -3.32 -0.43 -2.61
CA VAL A 54 -4.41 -1.11 -1.91
C VAL A 54 -5.76 -0.65 -2.42
N ASP A 55 -6.64 -1.60 -2.68
CA ASP A 55 -8.03 -1.38 -3.03
C ASP A 55 -8.89 -1.39 -1.78
N TYR A 56 -9.45 -0.23 -1.43
CA TYR A 56 -10.29 -0.07 -0.26
C TYR A 56 -11.63 -0.82 -0.37
N GLN A 57 -12.22 -0.87 -1.56
CA GLN A 57 -13.56 -1.40 -1.76
C GLN A 57 -13.55 -2.92 -1.88
N GLN A 58 -12.59 -3.46 -2.64
CA GLN A 58 -12.46 -4.89 -2.88
C GLN A 58 -11.62 -5.58 -1.80
N GLY A 59 -10.80 -4.81 -1.07
CA GLY A 59 -9.95 -5.35 -0.02
C GLY A 59 -8.85 -6.22 -0.59
N ALA A 60 -8.04 -5.65 -1.47
CA ALA A 60 -6.96 -6.32 -2.17
C ALA A 60 -5.67 -5.50 -2.12
N LEU A 61 -4.54 -6.20 -2.19
CA LEU A 61 -3.25 -5.64 -2.54
C LEU A 61 -3.06 -5.84 -4.05
N GLY A 62 -2.73 -4.77 -4.77
CA GLY A 62 -2.45 -4.83 -6.20
C GLY A 62 -1.03 -4.40 -6.53
N ARG A 63 -0.49 -4.96 -7.61
CA ARG A 63 0.79 -4.62 -8.22
C ARG A 63 0.56 -4.21 -9.66
N TYR A 64 1.12 -3.08 -10.06
CA TYR A 64 1.23 -2.64 -11.44
C TYR A 64 2.70 -2.61 -11.85
N ASP A 65 3.01 -3.24 -12.98
CA ASP A 65 4.33 -3.20 -13.59
C ASP A 65 4.39 -2.07 -14.64
N PRO A 66 5.17 -0.99 -14.42
CA PRO A 66 5.24 0.10 -15.38
C PRO A 66 5.92 -0.27 -16.71
N THR A 67 6.69 -1.37 -16.75
CA THR A 67 7.44 -1.80 -17.93
C THR A 67 6.55 -2.62 -18.86
N THR A 68 5.78 -3.57 -18.31
CA THR A 68 4.92 -4.45 -19.11
C THR A 68 3.48 -3.95 -19.21
N GLY A 69 3.03 -3.18 -18.22
CA GLY A 69 1.64 -2.77 -18.06
C GLY A 69 0.78 -3.80 -17.33
N ASP A 70 1.36 -4.90 -16.84
CA ASP A 70 0.61 -5.96 -16.19
C ASP A 70 0.10 -5.53 -14.81
N VAL A 71 -1.09 -6.05 -14.46
CA VAL A 71 -1.71 -5.88 -13.15
C VAL A 71 -1.93 -7.24 -12.51
N SER A 72 -1.57 -7.37 -11.24
CA SER A 72 -1.85 -8.55 -10.41
C SER A 72 -2.45 -8.11 -9.09
N GLU A 73 -3.42 -8.87 -8.57
CA GLU A 73 -4.10 -8.55 -7.32
C GLU A 73 -4.24 -9.78 -6.43
N TRP A 74 -4.03 -9.58 -5.14
CA TRP A 74 -4.17 -10.59 -4.09
C TRP A 74 -5.23 -10.13 -3.08
N PRO A 75 -6.25 -10.95 -2.77
CA PRO A 75 -7.19 -10.64 -1.71
C PRO A 75 -6.44 -10.45 -0.38
N ALA A 76 -6.70 -9.34 0.30
CA ALA A 76 -6.16 -9.12 1.64
C ALA A 76 -6.73 -10.17 2.62
N PRO A 77 -6.05 -10.47 3.75
CA PRO A 77 -6.52 -11.45 4.74
C PRO A 77 -7.99 -11.32 5.15
N SER A 78 -8.50 -10.09 5.33
CA SER A 78 -9.92 -9.86 5.64
C SER A 78 -10.82 -9.59 4.43
N ALA A 79 -10.33 -9.85 3.21
CA ALA A 79 -11.01 -9.64 1.93
C ALA A 79 -11.68 -8.25 1.86
N ALA A 80 -12.87 -8.11 1.28
CA ALA A 80 -13.60 -6.82 1.23
C ALA A 80 -13.84 -6.17 2.62
N GLY A 81 -13.80 -6.96 3.70
CA GLY A 81 -13.86 -6.46 5.07
C GLY A 81 -12.59 -5.76 5.56
N SER A 82 -11.46 -5.91 4.86
CA SER A 82 -10.15 -5.36 5.26
C SER A 82 -10.08 -3.84 5.21
N ARG A 83 -10.72 -3.23 4.20
CA ARG A 83 -10.74 -1.77 3.97
C ARG A 83 -9.32 -1.16 4.09
N PRO A 84 -8.32 -1.66 3.35
CA PRO A 84 -6.92 -1.35 3.58
C PRO A 84 -6.63 0.14 3.38
N TYR A 85 -5.68 0.65 4.16
CA TYR A 85 -5.37 2.08 4.18
C TYR A 85 -3.87 2.35 4.11
N GLY A 86 -3.20 2.67 5.21
CA GLY A 86 -1.78 3.02 5.20
C GLY A 86 -0.91 1.93 4.57
N MET A 87 0.17 2.33 3.91
CA MET A 87 1.15 1.43 3.28
C MET A 87 2.58 1.92 3.51
N ALA A 88 3.54 1.00 3.57
CA ALA A 88 4.99 1.23 3.56
C ALA A 88 5.70 0.07 2.86
N VAL A 89 6.93 0.29 2.43
CA VAL A 89 7.83 -0.74 1.89
C VAL A 89 9.07 -0.79 2.79
N ASP A 90 9.57 -1.98 3.09
CA ASP A 90 10.82 -2.15 3.83
C ASP A 90 12.05 -2.31 2.92
N ASP A 91 13.24 -2.43 3.50
CA ASP A 91 14.51 -2.58 2.76
C ASP A 91 14.71 -3.97 2.13
N ARG A 92 13.68 -4.81 2.18
CA ARG A 92 13.62 -6.12 1.50
C ARG A 92 12.49 -6.16 0.47
N ASP A 93 11.98 -4.99 0.07
CA ASP A 93 10.84 -4.82 -0.83
C ASP A 93 9.56 -5.53 -0.38
N ARG A 94 9.41 -5.84 0.92
CA ARG A 94 8.13 -6.33 1.44
C ARG A 94 7.17 -5.15 1.59
N VAL A 95 5.92 -5.37 1.21
CA VAL A 95 4.86 -4.37 1.33
C VAL A 95 4.12 -4.58 2.64
N TRP A 96 4.03 -3.51 3.43
CA TRP A 96 3.32 -3.47 4.70
C TRP A 96 2.12 -2.56 4.57
N PHE A 97 0.95 -3.02 5.01
CA PHE A 97 -0.26 -2.21 5.01
C PHE A 97 -1.14 -2.48 6.22
N VAL A 98 -2.13 -1.62 6.44
CA VAL A 98 -3.08 -1.78 7.54
C VAL A 98 -4.49 -2.02 7.02
N GLU A 99 -5.10 -3.10 7.48
CA GLU A 99 -6.54 -3.33 7.40
C GLU A 99 -7.23 -2.57 8.54
N THR A 100 -8.06 -1.58 8.19
CA THR A 100 -8.78 -0.71 9.15
C THR A 100 -10.28 -1.02 9.22
N GLY A 101 -10.75 -2.01 8.47
CA GLY A 101 -12.10 -2.54 8.64
C GLY A 101 -12.25 -3.42 9.89
N PRO A 102 -11.30 -4.35 10.17
CA PRO A 102 -11.30 -5.11 11.42
C PRO A 102 -11.07 -4.23 12.66
N SER A 103 -11.57 -4.69 13.82
CA SER A 103 -11.34 -4.06 15.12
C SER A 103 -10.86 -5.12 16.13
N PRO A 104 -9.63 -5.05 16.66
CA PRO A 104 -8.60 -4.05 16.33
C PRO A 104 -8.13 -4.11 14.87
N ASN A 105 -7.53 -3.02 14.37
CA ASN A 105 -6.89 -3.00 13.05
C ASN A 105 -5.83 -4.10 12.93
N LEU A 106 -5.55 -4.54 11.71
CA LEU A 106 -4.52 -5.55 11.44
C LEU A 106 -3.38 -4.92 10.63
N PHE A 107 -2.16 -5.05 11.14
CA PHE A 107 -0.92 -4.74 10.43
C PHE A 107 -0.49 -5.98 9.65
N VAL A 108 -0.43 -5.86 8.33
CA VAL A 108 -0.24 -6.98 7.40
C VAL A 108 1.05 -6.78 6.61
N GLY A 109 1.83 -7.83 6.45
CA GLY A 109 3.03 -7.87 5.62
C GLY A 109 2.88 -8.84 4.47
N PHE A 110 3.32 -8.41 3.28
CA PHE A 110 3.34 -9.19 2.06
C PHE A 110 4.77 -9.24 1.51
N ASP A 111 5.25 -10.45 1.25
CA ASP A 111 6.55 -10.68 0.64
C ASP A 111 6.39 -10.71 -0.88
N THR A 112 7.06 -9.78 -1.56
CA THR A 112 6.88 -9.51 -2.99
C THR A 112 7.61 -10.49 -3.90
N VAL A 113 8.57 -11.26 -3.35
CA VAL A 113 9.31 -12.27 -4.09
C VAL A 113 8.56 -13.60 -4.10
N SER A 114 8.05 -14.01 -2.94
CA SER A 114 7.23 -15.23 -2.82
C SER A 114 5.76 -15.00 -3.16
N GLU A 115 5.33 -13.75 -3.26
CA GLU A 115 3.94 -13.32 -3.49
C GLU A 115 2.97 -13.86 -2.43
N THR A 116 3.39 -13.85 -1.16
CA THR A 116 2.60 -14.36 -0.05
C THR A 116 2.49 -13.37 1.12
N PHE A 117 1.37 -13.44 1.84
CA PHE A 117 1.23 -12.76 3.12
C PHE A 117 2.07 -13.47 4.17
N VAL A 118 3.04 -12.77 4.77
CA VAL A 118 4.03 -13.33 5.69
C VAL A 118 3.83 -12.90 7.14
N ALA A 119 2.99 -11.89 7.38
CA ALA A 119 2.71 -11.41 8.73
C ALA A 119 1.32 -10.80 8.85
N GLN A 120 0.69 -11.01 9.99
CA GLN A 120 -0.54 -10.36 10.40
C GLN A 120 -0.52 -10.18 11.92
N SER A 121 -0.69 -8.95 12.39
CA SER A 121 -0.69 -8.65 13.83
C SER A 121 -1.73 -7.58 14.16
N ALA A 122 -2.42 -7.75 15.28
CA ALA A 122 -3.34 -6.73 15.77
C ALA A 122 -2.57 -5.48 16.19
N ILE A 123 -3.01 -4.31 15.72
CA ILE A 123 -2.60 -3.03 16.30
C ILE A 123 -3.47 -2.86 17.55
N PRO A 124 -2.90 -2.80 18.77
CA PRO A 124 -3.68 -2.65 19.99
C PRO A 124 -4.49 -1.35 20.02
N SER A 125 -5.17 -1.09 21.14
CA SER A 125 -5.95 0.14 21.35
C SER A 125 -5.21 1.40 20.89
N GLY A 126 -5.94 2.34 20.30
CA GLY A 126 -5.35 3.56 19.76
C GLY A 126 -5.04 3.50 18.26
N GLY A 127 -5.35 2.39 17.57
CA GLY A 127 -5.13 2.25 16.13
C GLY A 127 -5.91 3.21 15.23
N GLY A 128 -7.13 3.62 15.62
CA GLY A 128 -8.01 4.49 14.81
C GLY A 128 -8.05 4.03 13.35
N SER A 129 -8.01 4.94 12.37
CA SER A 129 -7.47 4.63 11.05
C SER A 129 -5.99 5.00 10.98
N VAL A 130 -5.14 4.04 10.57
CA VAL A 130 -3.73 4.28 10.26
C VAL A 130 -3.61 4.88 8.86
N ARG A 131 -3.08 6.10 8.75
CA ARG A 131 -3.17 6.89 7.50
C ARG A 131 -1.87 7.02 6.73
N HIS A 132 -0.76 7.11 7.45
CA HIS A 132 0.58 7.28 6.90
C HIS A 132 1.56 6.42 7.70
N MET A 133 2.40 5.69 6.96
CA MET A 133 3.37 4.74 7.49
C MET A 133 4.73 5.07 6.86
N VAL A 134 5.79 4.97 7.64
CA VAL A 134 7.16 5.20 7.19
C VAL A 134 8.04 4.09 7.74
N TYR A 135 8.80 3.43 6.87
CA TYR A 135 9.80 2.47 7.28
C TYR A 135 11.07 3.20 7.75
N HIS A 136 11.60 2.76 8.89
CA HIS A 136 12.86 3.23 9.44
C HIS A 136 13.85 2.07 9.47
N GLN A 137 14.77 2.08 8.51
CA GLN A 137 15.71 0.98 8.25
C GLN A 137 16.62 0.67 9.44
N ALA A 138 17.19 1.70 10.08
CA ALA A 138 18.15 1.51 11.17
C ALA A 138 17.59 0.73 12.37
N THR A 139 16.27 0.72 12.55
CA THR A 139 15.61 -0.03 13.63
C THR A 139 14.63 -1.09 13.12
N GLN A 140 14.66 -1.38 11.81
CA GLN A 140 13.76 -2.31 11.11
C GLN A 140 12.31 -2.20 11.59
N SER A 141 11.79 -0.97 11.57
CA SER A 141 10.46 -0.71 12.12
C SER A 141 9.65 0.24 11.26
N VAL A 142 8.35 0.01 11.19
CA VAL A 142 7.41 0.94 10.58
C VAL A 142 6.81 1.83 11.65
N TRP A 143 6.95 3.13 11.47
CA TRP A 143 6.30 4.16 12.28
C TRP A 143 5.05 4.65 11.58
N PHE A 144 3.98 4.91 12.32
CA PHE A 144 2.72 5.31 11.71
C PHE A 144 1.86 6.20 12.59
N GLY A 145 1.18 7.16 11.96
CA GLY A 145 0.22 8.03 12.61
C GLY A 145 -1.21 7.49 12.51
N THR A 146 -1.99 7.69 13.57
CA THR A 146 -3.40 7.33 13.66
C THR A 146 -4.27 8.59 13.78
N ASP A 147 -5.55 8.51 13.42
CA ASP A 147 -6.50 9.61 13.65
C ASP A 147 -7.05 9.70 15.09
N SER A 148 -6.54 8.85 15.97
CA SER A 148 -6.73 8.93 17.42
C SER A 148 -5.65 9.76 18.12
N ASN A 149 -4.89 10.58 17.37
CA ASN A 149 -3.77 11.39 17.86
C ASN A 149 -2.64 10.55 18.51
N MET A 150 -2.36 9.36 17.97
CA MET A 150 -1.28 8.50 18.45
C MET A 150 -0.24 8.25 17.35
N LEU A 151 0.98 7.97 17.81
CA LEU A 151 2.06 7.45 16.99
C LEU A 151 2.29 5.98 17.39
N GLY A 152 2.23 5.09 16.41
CA GLY A 152 2.55 3.68 16.57
C GLY A 152 3.91 3.32 15.97
N ARG A 153 4.47 2.21 16.45
CA ARG A 153 5.68 1.59 15.91
C ARG A 153 5.47 0.07 15.85
N ALA A 154 5.74 -0.53 14.70
CA ALA A 154 5.80 -1.97 14.53
C ALA A 154 7.24 -2.38 14.21
N SER A 155 7.81 -3.29 14.98
CA SER A 155 9.09 -3.94 14.64
C SER A 155 8.83 -5.04 13.62
N LEU A 156 9.63 -5.08 12.56
CA LEU A 156 9.50 -6.08 11.49
C LEU A 156 10.39 -7.29 11.78
N PRO A 157 10.02 -8.49 11.27
CA PRO A 157 10.86 -9.67 11.31
C PRO A 157 12.04 -9.58 10.33
#